data_AF-A0A177SUA9-F1
#
_entry.id   AF-A0A177SUA9-F1
#
_cell.length_a   1.000
_cell.length_b   1.000
_cell.length_c   1.000
_cell.angle_alpha   90.00
_cell.angle_beta   90.00
_cell.angle_gamma   90.00
#
_symmetry.space_group_name_H-M   'P 1'
#
loop_
_entity.id
_entity.type
_entity.pdbx_description
1 polymer ?
#
loop_
_entity_poly.entity_id
_entity_poly.type
_entity_poly.pdbx_seq_one_letter_code
_entity_poly.pdbx_strand_id
1 'polypeptide(L)'
;MDSVSHRDCTTHGDIRTLYVEHHSWLQGWLLRRMGCRSDAADLAHDTFLRLFAPSAVPRESDLRQPRAYLATVGSILSRGR
;
A
#
# COMPACT_ATOMS: atom_id res chain seq x y z
N MET A 1 -32.26 9.25 17.85
CA MET A 1 -31.72 7.90 18.18
C MET A 1 -30.46 7.75 17.37
N ASP A 2 -29.47 8.44 17.92
CA ASP A 2 -28.22 8.80 17.32
C ASP A 2 -27.24 7.67 17.58
N SER A 3 -27.09 6.77 16.62
CA SER A 3 -25.95 5.85 16.60
C SER A 3 -25.04 6.24 15.45
N VAL A 4 -24.31 7.34 15.66
CA VAL A 4 -23.03 7.55 15.02
C VAL A 4 -22.10 6.45 15.55
N SER A 5 -22.11 5.30 14.90
CA SER A 5 -21.15 4.22 15.16
C SER A 5 -19.85 4.53 14.41
N HIS A 6 -19.21 5.61 14.84
CA HIS A 6 -17.84 5.92 14.44
C HIS A 6 -16.94 5.27 15.48
N ARG A 7 -16.37 4.09 15.17
CA ARG A 7 -14.93 3.83 15.26
C ARG A 7 -14.54 2.35 15.07
N ASP A 8 -13.51 2.21 14.24
CA ASP A 8 -12.50 1.14 14.23
C ASP A 8 -12.93 -0.26 13.78
N CYS A 9 -13.28 -0.35 12.51
CA CYS A 9 -12.66 -1.38 11.68
C CYS A 9 -11.72 -0.66 10.71
N THR A 10 -10.43 -0.95 10.73
CA THR A 10 -9.66 -0.92 9.48
C THR A 10 -10.19 -2.07 8.62
N THR A 11 -11.42 -1.90 8.14
CA THR A 11 -12.21 -2.92 7.46
C THR A 11 -11.51 -3.20 6.16
N HIS A 12 -11.38 -4.46 5.80
CA HIS A 12 -10.87 -4.92 4.51
C HIS A 12 -11.28 -4.09 3.27
N GLY A 13 -12.45 -3.41 3.31
CA GLY A 13 -12.92 -2.47 2.30
C GLY A 13 -12.05 -1.21 2.11
N ASP A 14 -11.44 -0.67 3.16
CA ASP A 14 -10.57 0.51 3.08
C ASP A 14 -9.26 0.18 2.35
N ILE A 15 -8.66 -0.97 2.71
CA ILE A 15 -7.44 -1.49 2.06
C ILE A 15 -7.69 -1.82 0.59
N ARG A 16 -8.87 -2.34 0.24
CA ARG A 16 -9.25 -2.62 -1.15
C ARG A 16 -9.34 -1.34 -1.98
N THR A 17 -9.93 -0.28 -1.44
CA THR A 17 -9.98 1.03 -2.12
C THR A 17 -8.58 1.59 -2.30
N LEU A 18 -7.77 1.54 -1.24
CA LEU A 18 -6.37 1.98 -1.25
C LEU A 18 -5.55 1.19 -2.29
N TYR A 19 -5.77 -0.13 -2.40
CA TYR A 19 -5.20 -0.99 -3.43
C TYR A 19 -5.57 -0.50 -4.84
N VAL A 20 -6.86 -0.38 -5.15
CA VAL A 20 -7.31 -0.02 -6.51
C VAL A 20 -6.84 1.38 -6.91
N GLU A 21 -6.90 2.34 -5.98
CA GLU A 21 -6.51 3.72 -6.25
C GLU A 21 -4.99 3.91 -6.37
N HIS A 22 -4.19 3.14 -5.63
CA HIS A 22 -2.75 3.38 -5.51
C HIS A 22 -1.89 2.37 -6.26
N HIS A 23 -2.42 1.21 -6.64
CA HIS A 23 -1.66 0.16 -7.33
C HIS A 23 -1.09 0.66 -8.67
N SER A 24 -1.92 1.26 -9.52
CA SER A 24 -1.50 1.78 -10.83
C SER A 24 -0.44 2.87 -10.71
N TRP A 25 -0.57 3.72 -9.68
CA TRP A 25 0.42 4.76 -9.39
C TRP A 25 1.75 4.17 -8.91
N LEU A 26 1.70 3.24 -7.94
CA LEU A 26 2.89 2.61 -7.38
C LEU A 26 3.64 1.80 -8.43
N GLN A 27 2.92 1.02 -9.23
CA GLN A 27 3.49 0.26 -10.33
C GLN A 27 4.15 1.18 -11.37
N GLY A 28 3.50 2.28 -11.75
CA GLY A 28 4.08 3.29 -12.65
C GLY A 28 5.31 3.98 -12.06
N TRP A 29 5.28 4.29 -10.76
CA TRP A 29 6.40 4.88 -10.04
C TRP A 29 7.60 3.92 -9.94
N LEU A 30 7.36 2.64 -9.60
CA LEU A 30 8.36 1.59 -9.58
C LEU A 30 8.93 1.30 -10.97
N LEU A 31 8.08 1.31 -12.01
CA LEU A 31 8.51 1.14 -13.40
C LEU A 31 9.46 2.26 -13.83
N ARG A 32 9.16 3.51 -13.49
CA ARG A 32 10.06 4.65 -13.76
C ARG A 32 11.38 4.55 -13.01
N ARG A 33 11.40 3.88 -11.85
CA ARG A 33 12.57 3.75 -10.99
C ARG A 33 13.47 2.57 -11.38
N MET A 34 12.87 1.43 -11.77
CA MET A 34 13.61 0.18 -12.04
C MET A 34 13.74 -0.13 -13.53
N GLY A 35 12.92 0.48 -14.39
CA GLY A 35 12.94 0.23 -15.85
C GLY A 35 12.36 -1.13 -16.27
N CYS A 36 12.11 -2.06 -15.35
CA CYS A 36 11.52 -3.36 -15.63
C CYS A 36 10.06 -3.43 -15.18
N ARG A 37 9.16 -3.81 -16.11
CA ARG A 37 7.71 -3.93 -15.85
C ARG A 37 7.37 -5.10 -14.94
N SER A 38 8.03 -6.23 -15.13
CA SER A 38 7.78 -7.44 -14.34
C SER A 38 8.20 -7.21 -12.89
N ASP A 39 9.43 -6.75 -12.66
CA ASP A 39 9.92 -6.45 -11.32
C ASP A 39 9.09 -5.37 -10.61
N ALA A 40 8.64 -4.34 -11.33
CA ALA A 40 7.78 -3.30 -10.77
C ALA A 40 6.40 -3.85 -10.36
N ALA A 41 5.84 -4.79 -11.12
CA ALA A 41 4.58 -5.45 -10.80
C ALA A 41 4.73 -6.39 -9.59
N ASP A 42 5.79 -7.19 -9.55
CA ASP A 42 6.12 -8.06 -8.40
C ASP A 42 6.27 -7.23 -7.11
N LEU A 43 7.09 -6.16 -7.15
CA LEU A 43 7.31 -5.31 -5.98
C LEU A 43 6.04 -4.56 -5.54
N ALA A 44 5.21 -4.12 -6.48
CA ALA A 44 3.92 -3.53 -6.15
C ALA A 44 3.06 -4.56 -5.40
N HIS A 45 2.98 -5.78 -5.91
CA HIS A 45 2.23 -6.87 -5.29
C HIS A 45 2.75 -7.22 -3.90
N ASP A 46 4.07 -7.41 -3.74
CA ASP A 46 4.72 -7.67 -2.45
C ASP A 46 4.45 -6.56 -1.42
N THR A 47 4.41 -5.30 -1.87
CA THR A 47 4.07 -4.15 -1.02
C THR A 47 2.65 -4.26 -0.48
N PHE A 48 1.69 -4.65 -1.32
CA PHE A 48 0.30 -4.84 -0.90
C PHE A 48 0.10 -6.09 -0.05
N LEU A 49 0.79 -7.19 -0.35
CA LEU A 49 0.76 -8.40 0.49
C LEU A 49 1.24 -8.09 1.92
N ARG A 50 2.24 -7.22 2.08
CA ARG A 50 2.65 -6.71 3.41
C ARG A 50 1.54 -5.92 4.10
N LEU A 51 0.76 -5.12 3.38
CA LEU A 51 -0.38 -4.39 3.96
C LEU A 51 -1.51 -5.31 4.43
N PHE A 52 -1.69 -6.48 3.80
CA PHE A 52 -2.64 -7.50 4.23
C PHE A 52 -2.12 -8.38 5.36
N ALA A 53 -0.80 -8.40 5.61
CA ALA A 53 -0.22 -9.22 6.64
C ALA A 53 -0.49 -8.61 8.04
N PRO A 54 -0.96 -9.41 9.02
CA PRO A 54 -1.27 -8.92 10.37
C PRO A 54 -0.05 -8.37 11.13
N SER A 55 1.16 -8.70 10.70
CA SER A 55 2.42 -8.16 11.26
C SER A 55 2.78 -6.77 10.71
N ALA A 56 2.13 -6.30 9.66
CA ALA A 56 2.46 -5.07 8.96
C ALA A 56 1.21 -4.19 8.71
N VAL A 57 0.23 -4.31 9.61
CA VAL A 57 -0.92 -3.39 9.64
C VAL A 57 -0.37 -1.96 9.74
N PRO A 58 -0.60 -1.12 8.71
CA PRO A 58 -0.12 0.26 8.71
C PRO A 58 -0.74 1.01 9.88
N ARG A 59 0.05 1.83 10.57
CA ARG A 59 -0.48 2.66 11.64
C ARG A 59 -1.42 3.71 11.04
N GLU A 60 -2.32 4.23 11.85
CA GLU A 60 -3.24 5.32 11.48
C GLU A 60 -2.48 6.50 10.82
N SER A 61 -1.26 6.79 11.32
CA SER A 61 -0.35 7.81 10.80
C SER A 61 0.18 7.50 9.39
N ASP A 62 0.38 6.23 9.05
CA ASP A 62 0.84 5.78 7.73
C ASP A 62 -0.30 5.92 6.70
N LEU A 63 -1.53 5.63 7.14
CA LEU A 63 -2.75 5.79 6.33
C LEU A 63 -3.14 7.25 6.07
N ARG A 64 -2.59 8.23 6.82
CA ARG A 64 -2.75 9.66 6.48
C ARG A 64 -2.03 10.03 5.19
N GLN A 65 -0.97 9.31 4.82
CA GLN A 65 -0.17 9.57 3.62
C GLN A 65 0.14 8.27 2.88
N PRO A 66 -0.89 7.61 2.31
CA PRO A 66 -0.78 6.26 1.75
C PRO A 66 0.25 6.17 0.63
N ARG A 67 0.33 7.20 -0.23
CA ARG A 67 1.33 7.30 -1.30
C ARG A 67 2.76 7.32 -0.78
N ALA A 68 3.04 8.12 0.26
CA ALA A 68 4.38 8.26 0.81
C ALA A 68 4.84 6.95 1.47
N TYR A 69 3.92 6.30 2.20
CA TYR A 69 4.17 5.00 2.80
C TYR A 69 4.44 3.93 1.72
N LEU A 70 3.57 3.79 0.72
CA LEU A 70 3.72 2.82 -0.38
C LEU A 70 5.02 3.01 -1.15
N ALA A 71 5.39 4.25 -1.50
CA ALA A 71 6.67 4.54 -2.15
C ALA A 71 7.87 4.17 -1.27
N THR A 72 7.75 4.38 0.04
CA THR A 72 8.80 4.02 1.00
C THR A 72 8.97 2.50 1.06
N VAL A 73 7.88 1.74 1.24
CA VAL A 73 7.93 0.27 1.28
C VAL A 73 8.45 -0.29 -0.04
N GLY A 74 7.94 0.18 -1.18
CA GLY A 74 8.43 -0.23 -2.50
C GLY A 74 9.91 0.10 -2.70
N SER A 75 10.36 1.28 -2.24
CA SER A 75 11.79 1.65 -2.27
C SER A 75 12.67 0.81 -1.35
N ILE A 76 12.13 0.30 -0.25
CA ILE A 76 12.87 -0.58 0.68
C ILE A 76 13.01 -1.95 0.04
N LEU A 77 11.91 -2.49 -0.51
CA LEU A 77 11.90 -3.77 -1.20
C LEU A 77 12.82 -3.79 -2.42
N SER A 78 12.92 -2.67 -3.15
CA SER A 78 13.82 -2.55 -4.30
C SER A 78 15.30 -2.45 -3.94
N ARG A 79 15.68 -2.20 -2.67
CA ARG A 79 17.08 -2.00 -2.25
C ARG A 79 17.80 -3.29 -1.86
N GLY A 80 17.08 -4.39 -1.66
CA GLY A 80 17.64 -5.66 -1.19
C GLY A 80 17.57 -6.80 -2.21
N ARG A 81 17.40 -6.48 -3.49
CA ARG A 81 17.35 -7.44 -4.60
C ARG A 81 18.70 -7.52 -5.31
#